data_AF-A0A7X3QMZ7-F1
#
_entry.id   AF-A0A7X3QMZ7-F1
#
_cell.length_a   1.000
_cell.length_b   1.000
_cell.length_c   1.000
_cell.angle_alpha   90.00
_cell.angle_beta   90.00
_cell.angle_gamma   90.00
#
_symmetry.space_group_name_H-M   'P 1'
#
loop_
_entity.id
_entity.type
_entity.pdbx_description
1 polymer ?
#
loop_
_entity_poly.entity_id
_entity_poly.type
_entity_poly.pdbx_seq_one_letter_code
_entity_poly.pdbx_strand_id
1 'polypeptide(L)'
;MNERLRRLFESRFRIATQLYVGIGGAVVLTVGASLVAWFSFNIVGQAQSQVNEESLPEMEAAFGVAQHSGTLVDAAPRLMAATNIEDLAKVSRSVDDAREDLEANLDVLLGSESVGDSDQSGNIPVLKDVLGQGEGEGQDIEVGRSARIRESVDMLIVNINAIRDDMTGLYELNKRRDDLRRDLEQLRENMDEIMVPVVDDQLFYTMTGYQSLDAPPVSREQHFSEDQLARYRNLAGLHADATTANQLLESAFSISSAPLLEP
;
A
#
# COMPACT_ATOMS: atom_id res chain seq x y z
N MET A 1 -1.37 103.65 -42.20
CA MET A 1 -1.64 102.34 -42.83
C MET A 1 -1.06 101.17 -42.00
N ASN A 2 -1.20 101.18 -40.66
CA ASN A 2 -0.54 100.20 -39.77
C ASN A 2 -1.46 99.53 -38.71
N GLU A 3 -2.76 99.83 -38.66
CA GLU A 3 -3.65 99.23 -37.65
C GLU A 3 -4.43 97.98 -38.13
N ARG A 4 -4.59 97.81 -39.45
CA ARG A 4 -5.30 96.64 -40.00
C ARG A 4 -4.46 95.35 -40.01
N LEU A 5 -3.13 95.46 -40.05
CA LEU A 5 -2.22 94.29 -40.01
C LEU A 5 -2.06 93.69 -38.60
N ARG A 6 -2.20 94.51 -37.54
CA ARG A 6 -2.00 94.07 -36.16
C ARG A 6 -3.13 93.17 -35.65
N ARG A 7 -4.38 93.45 -36.05
CA ARG A 7 -5.56 92.64 -35.68
C ARG A 7 -5.60 91.26 -36.33
N LEU A 8 -4.91 91.06 -37.45
CA LEU A 8 -4.84 89.74 -38.11
C LEU A 8 -3.80 88.80 -37.48
N PHE A 9 -2.79 89.33 -36.79
CA PHE A 9 -1.78 88.51 -36.10
C PHE A 9 -2.25 88.00 -34.73
N GLU A 10 -3.05 88.77 -33.99
CA GLU A 10 -3.58 88.34 -32.67
C GLU A 10 -4.64 87.22 -32.78
N SER A 11 -5.38 87.16 -33.88
CA SER A 11 -6.36 86.08 -34.11
C SER A 11 -5.71 84.74 -34.43
N ARG A 12 -4.54 84.73 -35.10
CA ARG A 12 -3.86 83.48 -35.48
C ARG A 12 -3.11 82.83 -34.32
N PHE A 13 -2.67 83.62 -33.34
CA PHE A 13 -2.01 83.09 -32.14
C PHE A 13 -2.98 82.34 -31.20
N ARG A 14 -4.25 82.76 -31.09
CA ARG A 14 -5.24 82.05 -30.26
C ARG A 14 -5.62 80.68 -30.79
N ILE A 15 -5.64 80.49 -32.11
CA ILE A 15 -5.99 79.21 -32.74
C ILE A 15 -4.84 78.20 -32.58
N ALA A 16 -3.59 78.65 -32.74
CA ALA A 16 -2.42 77.78 -32.58
C ALA A 16 -2.29 77.26 -31.13
N THR A 17 -2.44 78.12 -30.13
CA THR A 17 -2.35 77.70 -28.72
C THR A 17 -3.47 76.73 -28.34
N GLN A 18 -4.68 76.92 -28.87
CA GLN A 18 -5.81 76.02 -28.61
C GLN A 18 -5.62 74.63 -29.25
N LEU A 19 -4.94 74.56 -30.40
CA LEU A 19 -4.56 73.28 -31.04
C LEU A 19 -3.50 72.53 -30.23
N TYR A 20 -2.47 73.23 -29.72
CA TYR A 20 -1.42 72.61 -28.90
C TYR A 20 -1.96 72.08 -27.56
N VAL A 21 -2.91 72.78 -26.93
CA VAL A 21 -3.57 72.31 -25.70
C VAL A 21 -4.43 71.07 -25.97
N GLY A 22 -5.14 71.02 -27.09
CA GLY A 22 -5.93 69.85 -27.47
C GLY A 22 -5.07 68.60 -27.72
N ILE A 23 -4.00 68.75 -28.50
CA ILE A 23 -3.08 67.63 -28.83
C ILE A 23 -2.27 67.22 -27.59
N GLY A 24 -1.74 68.18 -26.84
CA GLY A 24 -0.98 67.91 -25.62
C GLY A 24 -1.83 67.23 -24.54
N GLY A 25 -3.08 67.65 -24.38
CA GLY A 25 -4.03 67.03 -23.45
C GLY A 25 -4.32 65.58 -23.81
N ALA A 26 -4.54 65.27 -25.10
CA ALA A 26 -4.77 63.91 -25.54
C ALA A 26 -3.56 62.99 -25.26
N VAL A 27 -2.34 63.46 -25.52
CA VAL A 27 -1.10 62.69 -25.27
C VAL A 27 -0.94 62.37 -23.79
N VAL A 28 -1.11 63.36 -22.89
CA VAL A 28 -0.99 63.12 -21.44
C VAL A 28 -2.04 62.13 -20.96
N LEU A 29 -3.26 62.20 -21.49
CA LEU A 29 -4.34 61.27 -21.15
C LEU A 29 -4.03 59.85 -21.64
N THR A 30 -3.45 59.70 -22.83
CA THR A 30 -2.99 58.39 -23.33
C THR A 30 -1.87 57.80 -22.48
N VAL A 31 -0.89 58.61 -22.05
CA VAL A 31 0.19 58.14 -21.17
C VAL A 31 -0.36 57.76 -19.79
N GLY A 32 -1.26 58.55 -19.22
CA GLY A 32 -1.93 58.23 -17.96
C GLY A 32 -2.72 56.92 -18.04
N ALA A 33 -3.51 56.73 -19.10
CA ALA A 33 -4.24 55.49 -19.35
C ALA A 33 -3.31 54.28 -19.51
N SER A 34 -2.16 54.45 -20.19
CA SER A 34 -1.16 53.38 -20.37
C SER A 34 -0.49 53.00 -19.05
N LEU A 35 -0.23 53.96 -18.17
CA LEU A 35 0.28 53.70 -16.81
C LEU A 35 -0.74 52.97 -15.93
N VAL A 36 -2.02 53.36 -15.98
CA VAL A 36 -3.10 52.68 -15.26
C VAL A 36 -3.27 51.24 -15.76
N ALA A 37 -3.19 51.04 -17.08
CA ALA A 37 -3.23 49.70 -17.67
C ALA A 37 -2.06 48.83 -17.21
N TRP A 38 -0.84 49.38 -17.17
CA TRP A 38 0.34 48.68 -16.67
C TRP A 38 0.23 48.30 -15.19
N PHE A 39 -0.25 49.23 -14.35
CA PHE A 39 -0.42 48.98 -12.92
C PHE A 39 -1.49 47.90 -12.65
N SER A 40 -2.60 47.94 -13.38
CA SER A 40 -3.64 46.90 -13.34
C SER A 40 -3.09 45.54 -13.78
N PHE A 41 -2.27 45.50 -14.82
CA PHE A 41 -1.66 44.27 -15.31
C PHE A 41 -0.67 43.65 -14.31
N ASN A 42 0.11 44.45 -13.58
CA ASN A 42 1.03 43.96 -12.55
C ASN A 42 0.31 43.39 -11.32
N ILE A 43 -0.79 44.01 -10.89
CA ILE A 43 -1.59 43.49 -9.77
C ILE A 43 -2.23 42.15 -10.14
N VAL A 44 -2.80 42.05 -11.35
CA VAL A 44 -3.38 40.78 -11.83
C VAL A 44 -2.30 39.72 -12.07
N GLY A 45 -1.12 40.12 -12.54
CA GLY A 45 0.03 39.23 -12.72
C GLY A 45 0.55 38.62 -11.42
N GLN A 46 0.59 39.40 -10.34
CA GLN A 46 0.99 38.89 -9.01
C GLN A 46 -0.05 37.94 -8.40
N ALA A 47 -1.34 38.22 -8.59
CA ALA A 47 -2.41 37.31 -8.15
C ALA A 47 -2.42 36.00 -8.96
N GLN A 48 -2.11 36.05 -10.28
CA GLN A 48 -2.02 34.86 -11.11
C GLN A 48 -0.75 34.04 -10.86
N SER A 49 0.39 34.68 -10.56
CA SER A 49 1.61 33.94 -10.19
C SER A 49 1.45 33.24 -8.84
N GLN A 50 0.80 33.89 -7.88
CA GLN A 50 0.51 33.28 -6.58
C GLN A 50 -0.40 32.05 -6.70
N VAL A 51 -1.48 32.13 -7.49
CA VAL A 51 -2.38 30.98 -7.73
C VAL A 51 -1.69 29.86 -8.53
N ASN A 52 -0.86 30.17 -9.54
CA ASN A 52 -0.14 29.12 -10.28
C ASN A 52 0.99 28.46 -9.49
N GLU A 53 1.66 29.19 -8.60
CA GLU A 53 2.71 28.63 -7.74
C GLU A 53 2.14 27.81 -6.57
N GLU A 54 0.91 28.10 -6.13
CA GLU A 54 0.26 27.44 -4.99
C GLU A 54 -0.67 26.28 -5.42
N SER A 55 -1.43 26.41 -6.51
CA SER A 55 -2.39 25.39 -6.94
C SER A 55 -1.79 24.20 -7.71
N LEU A 56 -0.60 24.36 -8.31
CA LEU A 56 0.06 23.26 -9.04
C LEU A 56 0.61 22.17 -8.08
N PRO A 57 1.34 22.51 -7.00
CA PRO A 57 1.79 21.53 -6.02
C PRO A 57 0.63 20.80 -5.31
N GLU A 58 -0.47 21.49 -5.01
CA GLU A 58 -1.64 20.87 -4.38
C GLU A 58 -2.34 19.86 -5.31
N MET A 59 -2.50 20.20 -6.59
CA MET A 59 -3.10 19.29 -7.55
C MET A 59 -2.23 18.05 -7.79
N GLU A 60 -0.89 18.23 -7.82
CA GLU A 60 0.07 17.12 -7.89
C GLU A 60 -0.01 16.23 -6.65
N ALA A 61 -0.07 16.82 -5.45
CA ALA A 61 -0.20 16.08 -4.20
C ALA A 61 -1.54 15.34 -4.10
N ALA A 62 -2.66 15.94 -4.53
CA ALA A 62 -3.97 15.29 -4.57
C ALA A 62 -4.01 14.12 -5.56
N PHE A 63 -3.36 14.26 -6.72
CA PHE A 63 -3.18 13.17 -7.67
C PHE A 63 -2.31 12.05 -7.07
N GLY A 64 -1.22 12.41 -6.41
CA GLY A 64 -0.37 11.49 -5.66
C GLY A 64 -1.15 10.70 -4.63
N VAL A 65 -1.94 11.37 -3.77
CA VAL A 65 -2.81 10.71 -2.78
C VAL A 65 -3.75 9.69 -3.44
N ALA A 66 -4.40 10.06 -4.55
CA ALA A 66 -5.32 9.14 -5.25
C ALA A 66 -4.59 7.93 -5.85
N GLN A 67 -3.44 8.14 -6.49
CA GLN A 67 -2.64 7.08 -7.12
C GLN A 67 -2.06 6.11 -6.09
N HIS A 68 -1.45 6.62 -5.03
CA HIS A 68 -0.83 5.80 -3.99
C HIS A 68 -1.90 5.08 -3.15
N SER A 69 -3.06 5.70 -2.90
CA SER A 69 -4.20 5.02 -2.27
C SER A 69 -4.68 3.83 -3.10
N GLY A 70 -4.78 3.96 -4.43
CA GLY A 70 -5.12 2.84 -5.31
C GLY A 70 -4.08 1.71 -5.22
N THR A 71 -2.80 2.06 -5.15
CA THR A 71 -1.70 1.09 -4.99
C THR A 71 -1.78 0.34 -3.65
N LEU A 72 -2.16 1.02 -2.56
CA LEU A 72 -2.36 0.40 -1.25
C LEU A 72 -3.61 -0.48 -1.21
N VAL A 73 -4.70 -0.10 -1.87
CA VAL A 73 -5.91 -0.94 -1.97
C VAL A 73 -5.60 -2.24 -2.73
N ASP A 74 -4.81 -2.15 -3.80
CA ASP A 74 -4.36 -3.31 -4.57
C ASP A 74 -3.24 -4.11 -3.87
N ALA A 75 -2.70 -3.61 -2.75
CA ALA A 75 -1.64 -4.30 -2.00
C ALA A 75 -2.14 -5.59 -1.36
N ALA A 76 -3.33 -5.56 -0.75
CA ALA A 76 -3.90 -6.72 -0.07
C ALA A 76 -3.99 -7.96 -0.97
N PRO A 77 -4.62 -7.92 -2.16
CA PRO A 77 -4.65 -9.08 -3.05
C PRO A 77 -3.26 -9.47 -3.56
N ARG A 78 -2.32 -8.52 -3.74
CA ARG A 78 -0.94 -8.82 -4.16
C ARG A 78 -0.14 -9.52 -3.04
N LEU A 79 -0.34 -9.14 -1.79
CA LEU A 79 0.26 -9.80 -0.62
C LEU A 79 -0.26 -11.23 -0.50
N MET A 80 -1.56 -11.44 -0.71
CA MET A 80 -2.17 -12.77 -0.71
C MET A 80 -1.73 -13.63 -1.91
N ALA A 81 -1.50 -13.02 -3.07
CA ALA A 81 -1.05 -13.71 -4.28
C ALA A 81 0.46 -14.02 -4.30
N ALA A 82 1.23 -13.52 -3.33
CA ALA A 82 2.65 -13.86 -3.23
C ALA A 82 2.81 -15.38 -3.10
N THR A 83 3.78 -15.96 -3.82
CA THR A 83 3.95 -17.42 -3.85
C THR A 83 4.96 -17.92 -2.83
N ASN A 84 5.82 -17.03 -2.34
CA ASN A 84 6.90 -17.34 -1.43
C ASN A 84 7.32 -16.09 -0.63
N ILE A 85 8.21 -16.28 0.35
CA ILE A 85 8.66 -15.21 1.25
C ILE A 85 9.43 -14.09 0.53
N GLU A 86 10.12 -14.40 -0.57
CA GLU A 86 10.86 -13.40 -1.36
C GLU A 86 9.88 -12.49 -2.11
N ASP A 87 8.85 -13.07 -2.72
CA ASP A 87 7.77 -12.33 -3.37
C ASP A 87 6.99 -11.48 -2.36
N LEU A 88 6.66 -12.04 -1.19
CA LEU A 88 6.02 -11.28 -0.10
C LEU A 88 6.87 -10.08 0.31
N ALA A 89 8.19 -10.26 0.45
CA ALA A 89 9.11 -9.18 0.79
C ALA A 89 9.18 -8.10 -0.30
N LYS A 90 9.13 -8.48 -1.58
CA LYS A 90 9.09 -7.52 -2.71
C LYS A 90 7.79 -6.71 -2.70
N VAL A 91 6.66 -7.37 -2.52
CA VAL A 91 5.35 -6.70 -2.43
C VAL A 91 5.32 -5.79 -1.20
N SER A 92 5.81 -6.25 -0.05
CA SER A 92 5.87 -5.46 1.18
C SER A 92 6.68 -4.18 1.02
N ARG A 93 7.86 -4.24 0.38
CA ARG A 93 8.65 -3.03 0.08
C ARG A 93 7.90 -2.06 -0.82
N SER A 94 7.28 -2.55 -1.89
CA SER A 94 6.46 -1.71 -2.78
C SER A 94 5.29 -1.03 -2.06
N VAL A 95 4.77 -1.65 -0.99
CA VAL A 95 3.70 -1.10 -0.15
C VAL A 95 4.25 -0.06 0.82
N ASP A 96 5.42 -0.31 1.40
CA ASP A 96 6.11 0.65 2.27
C ASP A 96 6.50 1.91 1.49
N ASP A 97 7.02 1.76 0.26
CA ASP A 97 7.33 2.88 -0.64
C ASP A 97 6.06 3.69 -0.96
N ALA A 98 4.97 3.02 -1.36
CA ALA A 98 3.71 3.69 -1.68
C ALA A 98 3.08 4.39 -0.47
N ARG A 99 3.31 3.88 0.74
CA ARG A 99 2.87 4.49 1.98
C ARG A 99 3.68 5.75 2.28
N GLU A 100 5.00 5.69 2.16
CA GLU A 100 5.88 6.85 2.37
C GLU A 100 5.51 8.00 1.41
N ASP A 101 5.29 7.69 0.14
CA ASP A 101 4.85 8.65 -0.87
C ASP A 101 3.45 9.22 -0.54
N LEU A 102 2.53 8.39 -0.06
CA LEU A 102 1.19 8.83 0.35
C LEU A 102 1.25 9.79 1.54
N GLU A 103 2.01 9.45 2.58
CA GLU A 103 2.19 10.28 3.77
C GLU A 103 2.82 11.64 3.40
N ALA A 104 3.84 11.64 2.55
CA ALA A 104 4.47 12.87 2.06
C ALA A 104 3.48 13.77 1.30
N ASN A 105 2.69 13.20 0.39
CA ASN A 105 1.67 13.95 -0.36
C ASN A 105 0.55 14.48 0.56
N LEU A 106 0.16 13.69 1.56
CA LEU A 106 -0.85 14.11 2.53
C LEU A 106 -0.36 15.27 3.39
N ASP A 107 0.91 15.27 3.80
CA ASP A 107 1.50 16.38 4.55
C ASP A 107 1.63 17.66 3.72
N VAL A 108 1.84 17.56 2.40
CA VAL A 108 1.80 18.74 1.50
C VAL A 108 0.39 19.35 1.48
N LEU A 109 -0.64 18.53 1.28
CA LEU A 109 -2.04 19.00 1.23
C LEU A 109 -2.52 19.60 2.56
N LEU A 110 -2.09 18.99 3.67
CA LEU A 110 -2.54 19.40 5.00
C LEU A 110 -1.67 20.50 5.60
N GLY A 111 -0.43 20.62 5.11
CA GLY A 111 0.46 21.73 5.40
C GLY A 111 0.04 23.04 4.70
N SER A 112 -0.49 22.96 3.48
CA SER A 112 -1.02 24.15 2.78
C SER A 112 -2.34 24.65 3.40
N GLU A 113 -3.21 23.74 3.89
CA GLU A 113 -4.44 24.11 4.61
C GLU A 113 -4.18 24.91 5.92
N SER A 114 -3.03 24.72 6.59
CA SER A 114 -2.71 25.42 7.85
C SER A 114 -2.14 26.84 7.66
N VAL A 115 -1.66 27.20 6.47
CA VAL A 115 -0.97 28.49 6.22
C VAL A 115 -1.94 29.58 5.76
N GLY A 116 -3.17 29.23 5.35
CA GLY A 116 -4.20 30.17 4.91
C GLY A 116 -4.80 31.09 6.00
N ASP A 117 -4.45 30.92 7.29
CA ASP A 117 -5.06 31.64 8.43
C ASP A 117 -4.15 32.68 9.11
N SER A 118 -3.07 33.12 8.48
CA SER A 118 -2.27 34.23 9.03
C SER A 118 -2.03 35.33 8.02
N ASP A 119 -2.67 36.47 8.28
CA ASP A 119 -2.19 37.82 7.92
C ASP A 119 -2.84 38.54 6.73
N GLN A 120 -4.19 38.60 6.70
CA GLN A 120 -4.89 39.68 5.98
C GLN A 120 -5.77 40.53 6.91
N SER A 121 -5.18 41.01 8.01
CA SER A 121 -5.68 42.18 8.76
C SER A 121 -5.24 43.47 8.07
N GLY A 122 -5.63 43.62 6.80
CA GLY A 122 -5.54 44.86 6.04
C GLY A 122 -6.81 45.68 6.29
N ASN A 123 -6.75 46.55 7.28
CA ASN A 123 -7.79 47.47 7.72
C ASN A 123 -8.46 48.25 6.54
N ILE A 124 -9.64 47.81 6.09
CA ILE A 124 -10.61 48.66 5.39
C ILE A 124 -11.92 48.66 6.19
N PRO A 125 -12.22 49.71 6.97
CA PRO A 125 -13.51 49.86 7.60
C PRO A 125 -14.42 50.58 6.61
N VAL A 126 -15.29 49.86 5.90
CA VAL A 126 -16.59 50.35 5.39
C VAL A 126 -17.29 49.14 4.74
N LEU A 127 -18.52 48.84 5.20
CA LEU A 127 -19.47 47.82 4.71
C LEU A 127 -19.39 46.38 5.28
N LYS A 128 -19.21 46.22 6.59
CA LYS A 128 -19.41 44.91 7.28
C LYS A 128 -20.83 44.67 7.83
N ASP A 129 -21.79 45.56 7.56
CA ASP A 129 -23.09 45.58 8.26
C ASP A 129 -24.32 45.30 7.38
N VAL A 130 -24.13 44.75 6.16
CA VAL A 130 -25.27 44.44 5.26
C VAL A 130 -25.32 42.99 4.78
N LEU A 131 -24.32 42.15 5.08
CA LEU A 131 -24.33 40.71 4.75
C LEU A 131 -23.86 39.84 5.93
N GLY A 132 -24.30 40.17 7.14
CA GLY A 132 -24.09 39.33 8.30
C GLY A 132 -25.05 38.14 8.33
N GLN A 133 -24.59 36.97 7.86
CA GLN A 133 -24.88 35.59 8.32
C GLN A 133 -24.74 34.61 7.14
N GLY A 134 -23.58 33.97 7.03
CA GLY A 134 -23.38 32.90 6.05
C GLY A 134 -21.96 32.32 5.94
N GLU A 135 -20.95 32.87 6.64
CA GLU A 135 -19.54 32.51 6.38
C GLU A 135 -18.86 31.72 7.51
N GLY A 136 -19.62 31.04 8.38
CA GLY A 136 -19.06 30.26 9.49
C GLY A 136 -19.08 28.72 9.31
N GLU A 137 -19.83 28.19 8.34
CA GLU A 137 -20.07 26.72 8.25
C GLU A 137 -19.13 25.97 7.30
N GLY A 138 -18.36 26.67 6.45
CA GLY A 138 -17.45 26.02 5.48
C GLY A 138 -16.16 25.50 6.10
N GLN A 139 -15.61 26.22 7.09
CA GLN A 139 -14.28 25.96 7.64
C GLN A 139 -14.25 24.73 8.56
N ASP A 140 -15.31 24.49 9.33
CA ASP A 140 -15.43 23.31 10.19
C ASP A 140 -15.65 22.00 9.38
N ILE A 141 -16.18 22.11 8.16
CA ILE A 141 -16.46 20.95 7.29
C ILE A 141 -15.18 20.44 6.61
N GLU A 142 -14.26 21.33 6.21
CA GLU A 142 -13.00 20.96 5.54
C GLU A 142 -11.98 20.37 6.51
N VAL A 143 -11.77 20.98 7.69
CA VAL A 143 -10.90 20.41 8.74
C VAL A 143 -11.38 19.02 9.17
N GLY A 144 -12.70 18.82 9.26
CA GLY A 144 -13.30 17.53 9.55
C GLY A 144 -13.16 16.49 8.41
N ARG A 145 -12.96 16.91 7.16
CA ARG A 145 -12.74 16.01 6.01
C ARG A 145 -11.31 15.51 5.98
N SER A 146 -10.34 16.40 6.15
CA SER A 146 -8.92 16.08 6.21
C SER A 146 -8.57 15.11 7.35
N ALA A 147 -9.16 15.31 8.53
CA ALA A 147 -9.00 14.40 9.66
C ALA A 147 -9.54 12.98 9.38
N ARG A 148 -10.70 12.86 8.71
CA ARG A 148 -11.29 11.57 8.33
C ARG A 148 -10.48 10.81 7.29
N ILE A 149 -9.82 11.54 6.37
CA ILE A 149 -8.93 10.94 5.37
C ILE A 149 -7.69 10.36 6.06
N ARG A 150 -7.05 11.10 6.98
CA ARG A 150 -5.94 10.56 7.80
C ARG A 150 -6.34 9.29 8.53
N GLU A 151 -7.47 9.33 9.23
CA GLU A 151 -7.98 8.16 9.98
C GLU A 151 -8.22 6.94 9.07
N SER A 152 -8.76 7.16 7.88
CA SER A 152 -9.03 6.08 6.91
C SER A 152 -7.73 5.50 6.33
N VAL A 153 -6.73 6.35 6.04
CA VAL A 153 -5.40 5.92 5.60
C VAL A 153 -4.70 5.13 6.70
N ASP A 154 -4.76 5.59 7.94
CA ASP A 154 -4.18 4.89 9.10
C ASP A 154 -4.82 3.49 9.28
N MET A 155 -6.16 3.40 9.18
CA MET A 155 -6.85 2.10 9.23
C MET A 155 -6.44 1.17 8.09
N LEU A 156 -6.29 1.70 6.86
CA LEU A 156 -5.84 0.91 5.72
C LEU A 156 -4.43 0.35 5.95
N ILE A 157 -3.51 1.18 6.46
CA ILE A 157 -2.15 0.77 6.80
C ILE A 157 -2.15 -0.33 7.87
N VAL A 158 -2.95 -0.18 8.92
CA VAL A 158 -3.11 -1.20 9.97
C VAL A 158 -3.59 -2.53 9.39
N ASN A 159 -4.60 -2.50 8.51
CA ASN A 159 -5.14 -3.71 7.89
C ASN A 159 -4.11 -4.38 6.96
N ILE A 160 -3.37 -3.60 6.17
CA ILE A 160 -2.31 -4.11 5.29
C ILE A 160 -1.20 -4.78 6.10
N ASN A 161 -0.81 -4.18 7.24
CA ASN A 161 0.18 -4.77 8.14
C ASN A 161 -0.32 -6.07 8.76
N ALA A 162 -1.59 -6.12 9.20
CA ALA A 162 -2.18 -7.35 9.72
C ALA A 162 -2.18 -8.47 8.67
N ILE A 163 -2.54 -8.17 7.41
CA ILE A 163 -2.48 -9.14 6.30
C ILE A 163 -1.04 -9.61 6.07
N ARG A 164 -0.05 -8.70 6.12
CA ARG A 164 1.36 -9.03 5.95
C ARG A 164 1.87 -9.99 7.04
N ASP A 165 1.50 -9.72 8.29
CA ASP A 165 1.86 -10.54 9.44
C ASP A 165 1.22 -11.93 9.35
N ASP A 166 -0.07 -11.99 9.01
CA ASP A 166 -0.80 -13.24 8.78
C ASP A 166 -0.16 -14.07 7.65
N MET A 167 0.17 -13.44 6.52
CA MET A 167 0.84 -14.13 5.40
C MET A 167 2.22 -14.65 5.80
N THR A 168 2.99 -13.89 6.58
CA THR A 168 4.28 -14.34 7.10
C THR A 168 4.11 -15.59 7.97
N GLY A 169 3.13 -15.56 8.88
CA GLY A 169 2.78 -16.72 9.71
C GLY A 169 2.36 -17.94 8.88
N LEU A 170 1.60 -17.74 7.79
CA LEU A 170 1.22 -18.82 6.87
C LEU A 170 2.43 -19.44 6.16
N TYR A 171 3.41 -18.65 5.72
CA TYR A 171 4.63 -19.21 5.11
C TYR A 171 5.48 -19.99 6.10
N GLU A 172 5.63 -19.51 7.34
CA GLU A 172 6.34 -20.24 8.39
C GLU A 172 5.63 -21.56 8.74
N LEU A 173 4.30 -21.53 8.84
CA LEU A 173 3.50 -22.73 9.10
C LEU A 173 3.63 -23.75 7.96
N ASN A 174 3.55 -23.29 6.70
CA ASN A 174 3.75 -24.14 5.52
C ASN A 174 5.16 -24.75 5.49
N LYS A 175 6.19 -23.96 5.79
CA LYS A 175 7.57 -24.45 5.89
C LYS A 175 7.69 -25.53 6.97
N ARG A 176 7.14 -25.28 8.16
CA ARG A 176 7.16 -26.24 9.27
C ARG A 176 6.40 -27.53 8.93
N ARG A 177 5.27 -27.40 8.23
CA ARG A 177 4.51 -28.56 7.72
C ARG A 177 5.36 -29.38 6.76
N ASP A 178 6.04 -28.74 5.82
CA ASP A 178 6.89 -29.42 4.85
C ASP A 178 8.12 -30.07 5.50
N ASP A 179 8.68 -29.45 6.54
CA ASP A 179 9.73 -30.04 7.37
C ASP A 179 9.22 -31.30 8.11
N LEU A 180 8.07 -31.21 8.77
CA LEU A 180 7.45 -32.36 9.46
C LEU A 180 7.12 -33.51 8.51
N ARG A 181 6.71 -33.21 7.27
CA ARG A 181 6.45 -34.23 6.25
C ARG A 181 7.72 -34.98 5.89
N ARG A 182 8.84 -34.26 5.68
CA ARG A 182 10.15 -34.88 5.42
C ARG A 182 10.61 -35.72 6.61
N ASP A 183 10.42 -35.24 7.83
CA ASP A 183 10.76 -36.00 9.03
C ASP A 183 9.94 -37.29 9.15
N LEU A 184 8.65 -37.27 8.76
CA LEU A 184 7.81 -38.47 8.73
C LEU A 184 8.20 -39.47 7.65
N GLU A 185 8.55 -38.98 6.46
CA GLU A 185 9.08 -39.81 5.37
C GLU A 185 10.35 -40.53 5.85
N GLN A 186 11.27 -39.80 6.49
CA GLN A 186 12.50 -40.38 7.03
C GLN A 186 12.24 -41.36 8.18
N LEU A 187 11.30 -41.04 9.09
CA LEU A 187 10.92 -41.94 10.18
C LEU A 187 10.33 -43.25 9.64
N ARG A 188 9.51 -43.17 8.60
CA ARG A 188 8.96 -44.34 7.92
C ARG A 188 10.06 -45.19 7.29
N GLU A 189 11.00 -44.59 6.57
CA GLU A 189 12.13 -45.31 5.97
C GLU A 189 12.96 -46.05 7.04
N ASN A 190 13.30 -45.36 8.13
CA ASN A 190 14.02 -45.97 9.26
C ASN A 190 13.24 -47.13 9.90
N MET A 191 11.92 -46.97 10.03
CA MET A 191 11.07 -48.02 10.57
C MET A 191 11.02 -49.23 9.64
N ASP A 192 10.85 -49.02 8.33
CA ASP A 192 10.79 -50.09 7.34
C ASP A 192 12.15 -50.84 7.28
N GLU A 193 13.27 -50.11 7.37
CA GLU A 193 14.63 -50.67 7.43
C GLU A 193 14.82 -51.62 8.63
N ILE A 194 14.20 -51.31 9.78
CA ILE A 194 14.32 -52.13 11.00
C ILE A 194 13.27 -53.25 11.03
N MET A 195 12.02 -52.93 10.70
CA MET A 195 10.89 -53.85 10.91
C MET A 195 10.80 -54.94 9.86
N VAL A 196 11.07 -54.63 8.59
CA VAL A 196 10.97 -55.63 7.50
C VAL A 196 11.92 -56.81 7.75
N PRO A 197 13.23 -56.60 8.03
CA PRO A 197 14.13 -57.72 8.33
C PRO A 197 13.71 -58.51 9.57
N VAL A 198 13.26 -57.83 10.64
CA VAL A 198 12.87 -58.51 11.88
C VAL A 198 11.61 -59.37 11.70
N VAL A 199 10.63 -58.90 10.93
CA VAL A 199 9.43 -59.67 10.59
C VAL A 199 9.80 -60.85 9.70
N ASP A 200 10.64 -60.63 8.68
CA ASP A 200 11.08 -61.65 7.74
C ASP A 200 11.93 -62.74 8.42
N ASP A 201 12.87 -62.35 9.28
CA ASP A 201 13.70 -63.28 10.06
C ASP A 201 12.83 -64.13 10.99
N GLN A 202 11.86 -63.51 11.68
CA GLN A 202 10.95 -64.24 12.54
C GLN A 202 10.04 -65.18 11.73
N LEU A 203 9.55 -64.76 10.57
CA LEU A 203 8.78 -65.60 9.67
C LEU A 203 9.62 -66.79 9.18
N PHE A 204 10.84 -66.52 8.73
CA PHE A 204 11.79 -67.52 8.26
C PHE A 204 12.10 -68.55 9.35
N TYR A 205 12.41 -68.11 10.56
CA TYR A 205 12.64 -68.98 11.71
C TYR A 205 11.40 -69.82 12.02
N THR A 206 10.22 -69.20 12.06
CA THR A 206 8.96 -69.91 12.36
C THR A 206 8.66 -70.99 11.31
N MET A 207 8.97 -70.73 10.03
CA MET A 207 8.68 -71.65 8.93
C MET A 207 9.73 -72.76 8.78
N THR A 208 10.99 -72.47 9.06
CA THR A 208 12.11 -73.36 8.70
C THR A 208 12.87 -73.93 9.90
N GLY A 209 12.76 -73.30 11.08
CA GLY A 209 13.54 -73.62 12.27
C GLY A 209 14.99 -73.14 12.24
N TYR A 210 15.45 -72.47 11.17
CA TYR A 210 16.79 -71.93 11.09
C TYR A 210 16.87 -70.54 11.75
N GLN A 211 17.79 -70.38 12.70
CA GLN A 211 18.16 -69.06 13.25
C GLN A 211 19.29 -68.41 12.45
N SER A 212 20.15 -69.23 11.86
CA SER A 212 21.20 -68.82 10.92
C SER A 212 21.42 -69.95 9.92
N LEU A 213 22.00 -69.63 8.76
CA LEU A 213 22.25 -70.60 7.69
C LEU A 213 23.30 -71.66 8.06
N ASP A 214 24.15 -71.37 9.05
CA ASP A 214 25.25 -72.24 9.47
C ASP A 214 24.88 -73.21 10.61
N ALA A 215 23.68 -73.05 11.20
CA ALA A 215 23.20 -73.89 12.28
C ALA A 215 22.17 -74.92 11.78
N PRO A 216 22.11 -76.14 12.34
CA PRO A 216 21.02 -77.06 12.04
C PRO A 216 19.67 -76.47 12.51
N PRO A 217 18.56 -76.77 11.82
CA PRO A 217 17.26 -76.26 12.21
C PRO A 217 16.84 -76.84 13.56
N VAL A 218 16.21 -76.01 14.39
CA VAL A 218 15.66 -76.46 15.67
C VAL A 218 14.43 -77.36 15.44
N SER A 219 13.99 -78.08 16.47
CA SER A 219 12.84 -78.98 16.33
C SER A 219 11.55 -78.20 16.06
N ARG A 220 10.60 -78.84 15.38
CA ARG A 220 9.29 -78.24 15.07
C ARG A 220 8.55 -77.77 16.31
N GLU A 221 8.66 -78.49 17.42
CA GLU A 221 8.06 -78.14 18.70
C GLU A 221 8.61 -76.81 19.25
N GLN A 222 9.85 -76.45 18.93
CA GLN A 222 10.50 -75.23 19.39
C GLN A 222 10.17 -74.02 18.50
N HIS A 223 10.39 -74.13 17.19
CA HIS A 223 10.17 -72.98 16.29
C HIS A 223 8.69 -72.73 15.94
N PHE A 224 7.84 -73.75 16.11
CA PHE A 224 6.39 -73.65 15.93
C PHE A 224 5.62 -73.58 17.26
N SER A 225 6.33 -73.27 18.36
CA SER A 225 5.70 -73.04 19.66
C SER A 225 4.75 -71.84 19.61
N GLU A 226 3.76 -71.85 20.50
CA GLU A 226 2.77 -70.78 20.60
C GLU A 226 3.43 -69.42 20.86
N ASP A 227 4.51 -69.38 21.64
CA ASP A 227 5.29 -68.17 21.92
C ASP A 227 5.93 -67.56 20.66
N GLN A 228 6.47 -68.40 19.77
CA GLN A 228 7.10 -67.93 18.53
C GLN A 228 6.07 -67.43 17.52
N LEU A 229 4.92 -68.11 17.43
CA LEU A 229 3.79 -67.66 16.63
C LEU A 229 3.21 -66.34 17.17
N ALA A 230 3.12 -66.19 18.49
CA ALA A 230 2.68 -64.95 19.12
C ALA A 230 3.67 -63.81 18.84
N ARG A 231 4.98 -64.06 18.94
CA ARG A 231 6.01 -63.08 18.59
C ARG A 231 5.88 -62.62 17.14
N TYR A 232 5.76 -63.55 16.19
CA TYR A 232 5.55 -63.21 14.78
C TYR A 232 4.31 -62.34 14.58
N ARG A 233 3.16 -62.75 15.14
CA ARG A 233 1.90 -61.99 15.02
C ARG A 233 2.02 -60.58 15.60
N ASN A 234 2.71 -60.43 16.73
CA ASN A 234 2.91 -59.12 17.35
C ASN A 234 3.80 -58.22 16.49
N LEU A 235 4.88 -58.74 15.90
CA LEU A 235 5.74 -57.97 15.00
C LEU A 235 5.01 -57.57 13.71
N ALA A 236 4.29 -58.51 13.10
CA ALA A 236 3.48 -58.24 11.92
C ALA A 236 2.34 -57.23 12.20
N GLY A 237 1.69 -57.35 13.36
CA GLY A 237 0.69 -56.39 13.83
C GLY A 237 1.28 -54.99 14.03
N LEU A 238 2.43 -54.89 14.70
CA LEU A 238 3.12 -53.61 14.89
C LEU A 238 3.49 -52.94 13.56
N HIS A 239 4.00 -53.71 12.58
CA HIS A 239 4.30 -53.19 11.25
C HIS A 239 3.04 -52.69 10.52
N ALA A 240 1.93 -53.42 10.62
CA ALA A 240 0.65 -53.02 10.02
C ALA A 240 0.06 -51.76 10.68
N ASP A 241 0.12 -51.68 12.01
CA ASP A 241 -0.35 -50.51 12.77
C ASP A 241 0.46 -49.27 12.42
N ALA A 242 1.78 -49.40 12.32
CA ALA A 242 2.65 -48.28 12.00
C ALA A 242 2.47 -47.80 10.54
N THR A 243 2.27 -48.74 9.60
CA THR A 243 1.89 -48.40 8.21
C THR A 243 0.57 -47.62 8.19
N THR A 244 -0.43 -48.06 8.96
CA THR A 244 -1.73 -47.39 9.05
C THR A 244 -1.61 -45.99 9.65
N ALA A 245 -0.82 -45.84 10.73
CA ALA A 245 -0.57 -44.55 11.35
C ALA A 245 0.08 -43.56 10.36
N ASN A 246 1.05 -44.02 9.57
CA ASN A 246 1.69 -43.19 8.54
C ASN A 246 0.69 -42.76 7.46
N GLN A 247 -0.18 -43.65 6.97
CA GLN A 247 -1.21 -43.31 5.99
C GLN A 247 -2.22 -42.29 6.55
N LEU A 248 -2.60 -42.40 7.83
CA LEU A 248 -3.48 -41.43 8.49
C LEU A 248 -2.83 -40.07 8.63
N LEU A 249 -1.53 -40.03 8.99
CA LEU A 249 -0.77 -38.78 9.06
C LEU A 249 -0.65 -38.12 7.67
N GLU A 250 -0.29 -38.90 6.65
CA GLU A 250 -0.17 -38.41 5.28
C GLU A 250 -1.50 -37.85 4.75
N SER A 251 -2.62 -38.53 5.06
CA SER A 251 -3.97 -38.04 4.80
C SER A 251 -4.29 -36.75 5.54
N ALA A 252 -3.92 -36.64 6.82
CA ALA A 252 -4.13 -35.42 7.62
C ALA A 252 -3.38 -34.22 7.02
N PHE A 253 -2.16 -34.41 6.52
CA PHE A 253 -1.42 -33.37 5.81
C PHE A 253 -2.07 -33.00 4.47
N SER A 254 -2.65 -33.97 3.75
CA SER A 254 -3.37 -33.69 2.50
C SER A 254 -4.67 -32.92 2.74
N ILE A 255 -5.45 -33.25 3.77
CA ILE A 255 -6.72 -32.58 4.10
C ILE A 255 -6.46 -31.13 4.54
N SER A 256 -5.41 -30.90 5.35
CA SER A 256 -5.01 -29.56 5.75
C SER A 256 -4.48 -28.70 4.59
N SER A 257 -4.17 -29.32 3.45
CA SER A 257 -3.68 -28.63 2.23
C SER A 257 -4.81 -28.29 1.26
N ALA A 258 -6.02 -28.83 1.47
CA ALA A 258 -7.18 -28.36 0.74
C ALA A 258 -7.40 -26.91 1.16
N PRO A 259 -7.37 -25.94 0.22
CA PRO A 259 -7.61 -24.55 0.56
C PRO A 259 -8.95 -24.49 1.29
N LEU A 260 -8.88 -24.06 2.55
CA LEU A 260 -10.03 -23.70 3.36
C LEU A 260 -10.81 -22.65 2.56
N LEU A 261 -11.87 -23.14 1.92
CA LEU A 261 -13.11 -22.45 1.57
C LEU A 261 -12.89 -21.19 0.70
N GLU A 262 -13.27 -21.29 -0.57
CA GLU A 262 -13.84 -20.13 -1.26
C GLU A 262 -14.83 -19.45 -0.30
N PRO A 263 -14.78 -18.12 -0.14
CA PRO A 263 -15.69 -17.40 0.75
C PRO A 263 -17.17 -17.64 0.42
#